data_AF-A0A7C5VFI0-F1
#
_entry.id   AF-A0A7C5VFI0-F1
#
_cell.length_a   1.000
_cell.length_b   1.000
_cell.length_c   1.000
_cell.angle_alpha   90.00
_cell.angle_beta   90.00
_cell.angle_gamma   90.00
#
_symmetry.space_group_name_H-M   'P 1'
#
loop_
_entity.id
_entity.type
_entity.pdbx_description
1 polymer ?
#
loop_
_entity_poly.entity_id
_entity_poly.type
_entity_poly.pdbx_seq_one_letter_code
_entity_poly.pdbx_strand_id
1 'polypeptide(L)'
;MREATQVPIALPEEHHDYVGAKMGMWLFLFTELLLFSGMFFLYAAYRARHPQEFHNAAMELNTLIGTINTILLLTSSLTVALSITALQKRNRKLAIWMLSITILLGIGFLINKYFEWSVKISHGIYPNSPELVVFDKGEVLFYGLYFTMTGLHGLHVLIGVVVLSIMLYLIVRKPQQRVLLGPAQL
;
A
#
# COMPACT_ATOMS: atom_id res chain seq x y z
N MET A 1 14.77 63.42 -14.17
CA MET A 1 13.90 62.31 -14.61
C MET A 1 14.09 61.16 -13.64
N ARG A 2 13.00 60.63 -13.08
CA ARG A 2 12.98 59.76 -11.89
C ARG A 2 13.53 58.37 -12.24
N GLU A 3 14.53 57.89 -11.50
CA GLU A 3 14.92 56.48 -11.49
C GLU A 3 13.72 55.66 -10.99
N ALA A 4 13.22 54.78 -11.84
CA ALA A 4 12.21 53.81 -11.46
C ALA A 4 12.86 52.80 -10.52
N THR A 5 12.64 52.98 -9.22
CA THR A 5 12.96 51.99 -8.19
C THR A 5 12.11 50.75 -8.47
N GLN A 6 12.66 49.79 -9.21
CA GLN A 6 12.05 48.47 -9.36
C GLN A 6 11.99 47.82 -7.98
N VAL A 7 10.83 47.88 -7.35
CA VAL A 7 10.52 47.05 -6.18
C VAL A 7 10.57 45.60 -6.68
N PRO A 8 11.49 44.76 -6.19
CA PRO A 8 11.48 43.35 -6.55
C PRO A 8 10.15 42.77 -6.07
N ILE A 9 9.30 42.34 -7.00
CA ILE A 9 8.08 41.61 -6.68
C ILE A 9 8.53 40.29 -6.06
N ALA A 10 8.54 40.22 -4.72
CA ALA A 10 8.69 38.98 -4.00
C ALA A 10 7.50 38.09 -4.39
N LEU A 11 7.72 37.15 -5.30
CA LEU A 11 6.76 36.09 -5.56
C LEU A 11 6.47 35.41 -4.22
N PRO A 12 5.20 35.09 -3.89
CA PRO A 12 4.90 34.39 -2.65
C PRO A 12 5.76 33.13 -2.62
N GLU A 13 6.70 33.03 -1.67
CA GLU A 13 7.36 31.76 -1.43
C GLU A 13 6.27 30.80 -0.99
N GLU A 14 5.95 29.84 -1.87
CA GLU A 14 5.05 28.75 -1.56
C GLU A 14 5.73 27.94 -0.45
N HIS A 15 5.41 28.27 0.81
CA HIS A 15 6.02 27.69 2.00
C HIS A 15 5.45 26.27 2.17
N HIS A 16 5.97 25.33 1.39
CA HIS A 16 5.67 23.91 1.56
C HIS A 16 6.26 23.47 2.90
N ASP A 17 5.42 23.28 3.91
CA ASP A 17 5.84 22.75 5.20
C ASP A 17 6.17 21.26 5.08
N TYR A 18 7.40 20.98 4.66
CA TYR A 18 7.97 19.64 4.56
C TYR A 18 7.99 18.91 5.90
N VAL A 19 8.09 19.65 7.02
CA VAL A 19 8.12 19.06 8.37
C VAL A 19 6.72 18.58 8.73
N GLY A 20 5.70 19.42 8.55
CA GLY A 20 4.30 19.06 8.72
C GLY A 20 3.88 17.87 7.86
N ALA A 21 4.25 17.86 6.58
CA ALA A 21 3.95 16.74 5.68
C ALA A 21 4.61 15.41 6.11
N LYS A 22 5.88 15.45 6.56
CA LYS A 22 6.59 14.26 7.06
C LYS A 22 5.96 13.74 8.35
N MET A 23 5.62 14.63 9.27
CA MET A 23 4.96 14.28 10.53
C MET A 23 3.58 13.66 10.28
N GLY A 24 2.80 14.23 9.36
CA GLY A 24 1.51 13.68 8.93
C GLY A 24 1.64 12.27 8.35
N MET A 25 2.64 12.02 7.49
CA MET A 25 2.90 10.69 6.95
C MET A 25 3.24 9.67 8.05
N TRP A 26 4.09 10.04 9.02
CA TRP A 26 4.43 9.17 10.14
C TRP A 26 3.23 8.83 11.01
N LEU A 27 2.40 9.82 11.33
CA LEU A 27 1.18 9.61 12.10
C LEU A 27 0.20 8.70 11.35
N PHE A 28 0.01 8.92 10.05
CA PHE A 28 -0.79 8.05 9.19
C PHE A 28 -0.29 6.59 9.23
N LEU A 29 1.02 6.36 9.02
CA LEU A 29 1.61 5.02 9.08
C LEU A 29 1.38 4.34 10.45
N PHE A 30 1.49 5.11 11.53
CA PHE A 30 1.24 4.59 12.88
C PHE A 30 -0.22 4.17 13.06
N THR A 31 -1.18 4.98 12.58
CA THR A 31 -2.61 4.64 12.68
C THR A 31 -2.96 3.37 11.89
N GLU A 32 -2.39 3.19 10.70
CA GLU A 32 -2.62 1.96 9.93
C GLU A 32 -1.95 0.74 10.58
N LEU A 33 -0.75 0.91 11.14
CA LEU A 33 -0.10 -0.15 11.92
C LEU A 33 -0.99 -0.61 13.08
N LEU A 34 -1.58 0.32 13.84
CA LEU A 34 -2.50 0.00 14.93
C LEU A 34 -3.77 -0.70 14.43
N LEU A 35 -4.36 -0.23 13.33
CA LEU A 35 -5.54 -0.82 12.71
C LEU A 35 -5.30 -2.31 12.36
N PHE A 36 -4.21 -2.60 11.65
CA PHE A 36 -3.86 -3.99 11.31
C PHE A 36 -3.46 -4.81 12.53
N SER A 37 -2.72 -4.23 13.48
CA SER A 37 -2.32 -4.92 14.71
C SER A 37 -3.52 -5.38 15.54
N GLY A 38 -4.56 -4.55 15.65
CA GLY A 38 -5.80 -4.92 16.34
C GLY A 38 -6.50 -6.13 15.69
N MET A 39 -6.56 -6.16 14.35
CA MET A 39 -7.13 -7.28 13.61
C MET A 39 -6.30 -8.57 13.75
N PHE A 40 -4.97 -8.49 13.73
CA PHE A 40 -4.09 -9.64 13.98
C PHE A 40 -4.21 -10.16 15.40
N PHE A 41 -4.34 -9.27 16.39
CA PHE A 41 -4.57 -9.67 17.78
C PHE A 41 -5.91 -10.40 17.92
N LEU A 42 -6.97 -9.91 17.28
CA LEU A 42 -8.27 -10.56 17.24
C LEU A 42 -8.17 -11.96 16.61
N TYR A 43 -7.50 -12.07 15.46
CA TYR A 43 -7.22 -13.34 14.80
C TYR A 43 -6.48 -14.33 15.72
N ALA A 44 -5.42 -13.87 16.41
CA ALA A 44 -4.67 -14.71 17.34
C ALA A 44 -5.51 -15.18 18.53
N ALA A 45 -6.34 -14.29 19.10
CA ALA A 45 -7.24 -14.62 20.21
C ALA A 45 -8.31 -15.66 19.82
N TYR A 46 -8.92 -15.52 18.64
CA TYR A 46 -9.90 -16.51 18.15
C TYR A 46 -9.24 -17.83 17.75
N ARG A 47 -8.04 -17.80 17.15
CA ARG A 47 -7.25 -19.00 16.86
C ARG A 47 -6.91 -19.80 18.11
N ALA A 48 -6.60 -19.11 19.22
CA ALA A 48 -6.31 -19.76 20.49
C ALA A 48 -7.55 -20.42 21.12
N ARG A 49 -8.75 -19.90 20.83
CA ARG A 49 -10.02 -20.45 21.35
C ARG A 49 -10.59 -21.59 20.49
N HIS A 50 -10.34 -21.58 19.17
CA HIS A 50 -10.85 -22.59 18.23
C HIS A 50 -9.72 -23.21 17.39
N PRO A 51 -8.76 -23.94 17.99
CA PRO A 51 -7.57 -24.41 17.29
C PRO A 51 -7.86 -25.46 16.20
N GLN A 52 -8.85 -26.32 16.40
CA GLN A 52 -9.20 -27.40 15.46
C GLN A 52 -9.89 -26.85 14.20
N GLU A 53 -10.86 -25.96 14.38
CA GLU A 53 -11.61 -25.33 13.28
C GLU A 53 -10.72 -24.37 12.45
N PHE A 54 -9.81 -23.63 13.10
CA PHE A 54 -8.82 -22.82 12.39
C PHE A 54 -7.83 -23.67 11.59
N HIS A 55 -7.52 -24.90 12.03
CA HIS A 55 -6.63 -25.80 11.30
C HIS A 55 -7.30 -26.33 10.04
N ASN A 56 -8.56 -26.76 10.14
CA ASN A 56 -9.35 -27.23 9.00
C ASN A 56 -9.56 -26.13 7.96
N ALA A 57 -9.97 -24.93 8.39
CA ALA A 57 -10.18 -23.80 7.49
C ALA A 57 -8.87 -23.27 6.85
N ALA A 58 -7.73 -23.40 7.54
CA ALA A 58 -6.43 -23.06 6.97
C ALA A 58 -5.97 -24.05 5.89
N MET A 59 -6.39 -25.31 5.96
CA MET A 59 -6.07 -26.32 4.93
C MET A 59 -6.80 -26.09 3.61
N GLU A 60 -7.97 -25.43 3.64
CA GLU A 60 -8.68 -25.01 2.42
C GLU A 60 -8.04 -23.79 1.74
N LEU A 61 -7.05 -23.16 2.38
CA LEU A 61 -6.34 -22.02 1.83
C LEU A 61 -5.12 -22.48 1.04
N ASN A 62 -5.08 -22.17 -0.26
CA ASN A 62 -3.99 -22.57 -1.14
C ASN A 62 -2.68 -21.86 -0.78
N THR A 63 -1.76 -22.59 -0.15
CA THR A 63 -0.46 -22.10 0.31
C THR A 63 0.46 -21.64 -0.82
N LEU A 64 0.31 -22.20 -2.04
CA LEU A 64 1.08 -21.77 -3.22
C LEU A 64 0.69 -20.36 -3.65
N ILE A 65 -0.61 -20.05 -3.68
CA ILE A 65 -1.11 -18.71 -4.02
C ILE A 65 -0.66 -17.69 -2.96
N GLY A 66 -0.70 -18.07 -1.68
CA GLY A 66 -0.17 -17.25 -0.58
C GLY A 66 1.33 -16.96 -0.71
N THR A 67 2.11 -17.96 -1.12
CA THR A 67 3.57 -17.83 -1.29
C THR A 67 3.93 -16.92 -2.46
N ILE A 68 3.25 -17.08 -3.61
CA ILE A 68 3.44 -16.22 -4.78
C ILE A 68 3.12 -14.76 -4.43
N ASN A 69 2.03 -14.52 -3.71
CA ASN A 69 1.65 -13.19 -3.26
C ASN A 69 2.71 -12.57 -2.34
N THR A 70 3.29 -13.37 -1.44
CA THR A 70 4.37 -12.90 -0.57
C THR A 70 5.62 -12.50 -1.36
N ILE A 71 6.02 -13.30 -2.34
CA ILE A 71 7.17 -12.98 -3.22
C ILE A 71 6.90 -11.71 -4.04
N LEU A 72 5.69 -11.57 -4.58
CA LEU A 72 5.26 -10.36 -5.31
C LEU A 72 5.37 -9.11 -4.43
N LEU A 73 4.86 -9.18 -3.19
CA LEU A 73 4.88 -8.05 -2.25
C LEU A 73 6.31 -7.70 -1.79
N LEU A 74 7.15 -8.70 -1.49
CA LEU A 74 8.56 -8.47 -1.13
C LEU A 74 9.34 -7.82 -2.28
N THR A 75 9.11 -8.31 -3.50
CA THR A 75 9.73 -7.74 -4.69
C THR A 75 9.26 -6.30 -4.93
N SER A 76 7.95 -6.05 -4.77
CA SER A 76 7.37 -4.71 -4.88
C SER A 76 7.95 -3.73 -3.85
N SER A 77 8.18 -4.16 -2.61
CA SER A 77 8.81 -3.34 -1.57
C SER A 77 10.26 -2.98 -1.95
N LEU A 78 11.02 -3.97 -2.45
CA LEU A 78 12.38 -3.76 -2.93
C LEU A 78 12.44 -2.75 -4.09
N THR A 79 11.52 -2.85 -5.07
CA THR A 79 11.51 -1.94 -6.22
C THR A 79 11.19 -0.49 -5.83
N VAL A 80 10.34 -0.25 -4.82
CA VAL A 80 10.11 1.10 -4.29
C VAL A 80 11.37 1.66 -3.63
N ALA A 81 12.05 0.87 -2.80
CA ALA A 81 13.30 1.30 -2.14
C ALA A 81 14.40 1.63 -3.16
N LEU A 82 14.54 0.81 -4.21
CA LEU A 82 15.45 1.06 -5.32
C LEU A 82 15.07 2.32 -6.11
N SER A 83 13.78 2.59 -6.31
CA SER A 83 13.33 3.82 -6.95
C SER A 83 13.73 5.07 -6.16
N ILE A 84 13.51 5.07 -4.83
CA ILE A 84 13.89 6.20 -3.97
C ILE A 84 15.40 6.42 -4.04
N THR A 85 16.20 5.35 -3.98
CA THR A 85 17.65 5.42 -4.11
C THR A 85 18.08 5.95 -5.47
N ALA A 86 17.43 5.52 -6.56
CA ALA A 86 17.69 6.02 -7.90
C ALA A 86 17.36 7.52 -8.03
N LEU A 87 16.29 7.97 -7.39
CA LEU A 87 15.89 9.37 -7.35
C LEU A 87 16.90 10.24 -6.58
N GLN A 88 17.43 9.72 -5.46
CA GLN A 88 18.52 10.35 -4.70
C GLN A 88 19.81 10.44 -5.52
N LYS A 89 20.13 9.42 -6.31
CA LYS A 89 21.28 9.39 -7.24
C LYS A 89 21.03 10.15 -8.54
N ARG A 90 19.95 10.94 -8.65
CA ARG A 90 19.54 11.70 -9.85
C ARG A 90 19.32 10.83 -11.11
N ASN A 91 19.18 9.51 -10.96
CA ASN A 91 18.87 8.61 -12.06
C ASN A 91 17.36 8.46 -12.23
N ARG A 92 16.75 9.50 -12.81
CA ARG A 92 15.30 9.59 -13.03
C ARG A 92 14.73 8.45 -13.87
N LYS A 93 15.46 8.01 -14.91
CA LYS A 93 15.00 6.91 -15.78
C LYS A 93 14.85 5.61 -14.99
N LEU A 94 15.83 5.30 -14.14
CA LEU A 94 15.78 4.12 -13.28
C LEU A 94 14.67 4.23 -12.23
N ALA A 95 14.47 5.40 -11.62
CA ALA A 95 13.39 5.63 -10.65
C ALA A 95 12.00 5.42 -11.27
N ILE A 96 11.75 5.97 -12.46
CA ILE A 96 10.51 5.77 -13.22
C ILE A 96 10.30 4.29 -13.52
N TRP A 97 11.34 3.59 -14.00
CA TRP A 97 11.24 2.18 -14.36
C TRP A 97 10.92 1.29 -13.14
N MET A 98 11.59 1.51 -12.02
CA MET A 98 11.37 0.79 -10.76
C MET A 98 9.97 1.07 -10.17
N LEU A 99 9.47 2.31 -10.23
CA LEU A 99 8.11 2.65 -9.80
C LEU A 99 7.05 2.00 -10.69
N SER A 100 7.24 2.00 -12.01
CA SER A 100 6.33 1.34 -12.94
C SER A 100 6.23 -0.17 -12.67
N ILE A 101 7.36 -0.83 -12.40
CA ILE A 101 7.36 -2.26 -12.02
C ILE A 101 6.55 -2.48 -10.74
N THR A 102 6.76 -1.63 -9.73
CA THR A 102 6.02 -1.71 -8.46
C THR A 102 4.50 -1.63 -8.70
N ILE A 103 4.07 -0.65 -9.50
CA ILE A 103 2.64 -0.45 -9.81
C ILE A 103 2.06 -1.68 -10.53
N LEU A 104 2.79 -2.23 -11.50
CA LEU A 104 2.37 -3.45 -12.22
C LEU A 104 2.26 -4.66 -11.28
N LEU A 105 3.22 -4.84 -10.36
CA LEU A 105 3.16 -5.92 -9.37
C LEU A 105 1.96 -5.74 -8.42
N GLY A 106 1.68 -4.51 -7.97
CA GLY A 106 0.52 -4.20 -7.13
C GLY A 106 -0.81 -4.47 -7.84
N ILE A 107 -0.94 -4.09 -9.11
CA ILE A 107 -2.14 -4.40 -9.92
C ILE A 107 -2.28 -5.91 -10.13
N GLY A 108 -1.19 -6.61 -10.45
CA GLY A 108 -1.18 -8.07 -10.61
C GLY A 108 -1.64 -8.79 -9.34
N PHE A 109 -1.20 -8.33 -8.16
CA PHE A 109 -1.66 -8.83 -6.88
C PHE A 109 -3.18 -8.64 -6.68
N LEU A 110 -3.71 -7.44 -6.98
CA LEU A 110 -5.14 -7.15 -6.87
C LEU A 110 -5.99 -8.02 -7.80
N ILE A 111 -5.53 -8.22 -9.04
CA ILE A 111 -6.21 -9.08 -10.02
C ILE A 111 -6.25 -10.54 -9.53
N ASN A 112 -5.10 -11.07 -9.08
CA ASN A 112 -5.03 -12.43 -8.55
C ASN A 112 -6.00 -12.63 -7.38
N LYS A 113 -6.03 -11.65 -6.45
CA LYS A 113 -6.95 -11.68 -5.31
C LYS A 113 -8.42 -11.58 -5.70
N TYR A 114 -8.73 -10.74 -6.68
CA TYR A 114 -10.10 -10.63 -7.22
C TYR A 114 -10.59 -11.97 -7.80
N PHE A 115 -9.75 -12.67 -8.57
CA PHE A 115 -10.11 -13.99 -9.10
C PHE A 115 -10.29 -15.04 -7.98
N GLU A 116 -9.41 -15.06 -6.99
CA GLU A 116 -9.53 -15.97 -5.83
C GLU A 116 -10.82 -15.73 -5.04
N TRP A 117 -11.18 -14.46 -4.83
CA TRP A 117 -12.45 -14.07 -4.18
C TRP A 117 -13.66 -14.44 -5.03
N SER A 118 -13.63 -14.16 -6.34
CA SER A 118 -14.74 -14.49 -7.24
C SER A 118 -15.01 -15.99 -7.29
N VAL A 119 -13.96 -16.82 -7.27
CA VAL A 119 -14.09 -18.28 -7.24
C VAL A 119 -14.60 -18.76 -5.87
N LYS A 120 -14.19 -18.16 -4.75
CA LYS A 120 -14.71 -18.50 -3.41
C LYS A 120 -16.18 -18.10 -3.23
N ILE A 121 -16.57 -16.95 -3.78
CA ILE A 121 -17.97 -16.47 -3.77
C ILE A 121 -18.85 -17.35 -4.65
N SER A 122 -18.36 -17.81 -5.81
CA SER A 122 -19.11 -18.75 -6.67
C SER A 122 -19.30 -20.13 -6.04
N HIS A 123 -18.45 -20.51 -5.07
CA HIS A 123 -18.61 -21.73 -4.26
C HIS A 123 -19.47 -21.52 -3.01
N GLY A 124 -20.21 -20.41 -2.87
CA GLY A 124 -21.18 -20.19 -1.79
C GLY A 124 -20.58 -19.66 -0.46
N ILE A 125 -19.27 -19.41 -0.41
CA ILE A 125 -18.57 -18.95 0.80
C ILE A 125 -18.49 -17.42 0.80
N TYR A 126 -19.57 -16.74 1.20
CA TYR A 126 -19.62 -15.28 1.38
C TYR A 126 -20.12 -14.90 2.77
N PRO A 127 -19.71 -13.74 3.34
CA PRO A 127 -20.20 -13.28 4.64
C PRO A 127 -21.74 -13.27 4.62
N ASN A 128 -22.37 -14.00 5.55
CA ASN A 128 -23.83 -14.18 5.64
C ASN A 128 -24.50 -15.15 4.63
N SER A 129 -23.76 -16.08 4.01
CA SER A 129 -24.37 -17.10 3.15
C SER A 129 -25.17 -18.15 3.93
N PRO A 130 -26.26 -18.70 3.36
CA PRO A 130 -27.05 -19.77 3.99
C PRO A 130 -26.22 -21.01 4.35
N GLU A 131 -25.13 -21.28 3.63
CA GLU A 131 -24.23 -22.41 3.87
C GLU A 131 -23.24 -22.14 5.01
N LEU A 132 -22.71 -20.91 5.13
CA LEU A 132 -21.86 -20.51 6.26
C LEU A 132 -22.60 -20.51 7.60
N VAL A 133 -23.92 -20.28 7.61
CA VAL A 133 -24.73 -20.35 8.84
C VAL A 133 -24.87 -21.80 9.37
N VAL A 134 -24.59 -22.82 8.54
CA VAL A 134 -24.62 -24.25 8.92
C VAL A 134 -23.27 -24.74 9.44
N PHE A 135 -22.17 -24.03 9.15
CA PHE A 135 -20.84 -24.37 9.65
C PHE A 135 -20.65 -23.99 11.12
N ASP A 136 -19.69 -24.66 11.77
CA ASP A 136 -19.42 -24.47 13.19
C ASP A 136 -18.97 -23.02 13.47
N LYS A 137 -19.27 -22.51 14.67
CA LYS A 137 -19.19 -21.06 14.95
C LYS A 137 -17.78 -20.48 14.70
N GLY A 138 -16.73 -21.26 14.87
CA GLY A 138 -15.35 -20.82 14.65
C GLY A 138 -14.96 -20.72 13.17
N GLU A 139 -15.55 -21.51 12.27
CA GLU A 139 -15.31 -21.40 10.83
C GLU A 139 -15.94 -20.12 10.23
N VAL A 140 -17.14 -19.74 10.70
CA VAL A 140 -17.79 -18.47 10.33
C VAL A 140 -16.95 -17.27 10.79
N LEU A 141 -16.40 -17.34 12.00
CA LEU A 141 -15.49 -16.34 12.56
C LEU A 141 -14.18 -16.27 11.77
N PHE A 142 -13.60 -17.41 11.37
CA PHE A 142 -12.39 -17.48 10.56
C PHE A 142 -12.60 -16.80 9.20
N TYR A 143 -13.66 -17.18 8.47
CA TYR A 143 -13.97 -16.61 7.17
C TYR A 143 -14.31 -15.12 7.26
N GLY A 144 -15.05 -14.68 8.29
CA GLY A 144 -15.33 -13.26 8.54
C GLY A 144 -14.07 -12.43 8.78
N LEU A 145 -13.14 -12.92 9.60
CA LEU A 145 -11.85 -12.27 9.83
C LEU A 145 -10.96 -12.29 8.59
N TYR A 146 -10.95 -13.41 7.85
CA TYR A 146 -10.21 -13.54 6.59
C TYR A 146 -10.67 -12.51 5.57
N PHE A 147 -11.97 -12.42 5.28
CA PHE A 147 -12.51 -11.46 4.31
C PHE A 147 -12.28 -10.01 4.75
N THR A 148 -12.46 -9.71 6.04
CA THR A 148 -12.27 -8.35 6.57
C THR A 148 -10.80 -7.93 6.47
N MET A 149 -9.87 -8.77 6.95
CA MET A 149 -8.44 -8.46 6.96
C MET A 149 -7.86 -8.37 5.55
N THR A 150 -8.20 -9.34 4.68
CA THR A 150 -7.70 -9.35 3.30
C THR A 150 -8.37 -8.29 2.43
N GLY A 151 -9.66 -7.99 2.67
CA GLY A 151 -10.38 -6.94 1.96
C GLY A 151 -9.85 -5.55 2.29
N LEU A 152 -9.64 -5.24 3.58
CA LEU A 152 -9.05 -3.97 4.00
C LEU A 152 -7.62 -3.82 3.48
N HIS A 153 -6.82 -4.89 3.53
CA HIS A 153 -5.49 -4.90 2.95
C HIS A 153 -5.51 -4.65 1.43
N GLY A 154 -6.42 -5.28 0.70
CA GLY A 154 -6.61 -5.05 -0.74
C GLY A 154 -6.97 -3.59 -1.05
N LEU A 155 -7.87 -2.99 -0.26
CA LEU A 155 -8.21 -1.57 -0.38
C LEU A 155 -7.00 -0.66 -0.11
N HIS A 156 -6.22 -0.95 0.93
CA HIS A 156 -5.01 -0.21 1.25
C HIS A 156 -3.99 -0.28 0.09
N VAL A 157 -3.76 -1.46 -0.47
CA VAL A 157 -2.87 -1.64 -1.65
C VAL A 157 -3.39 -0.87 -2.86
N LEU A 158 -4.71 -0.87 -3.12
CA LEU A 158 -5.32 -0.11 -4.21
C LEU A 158 -5.06 1.40 -4.06
N ILE A 159 -5.28 1.95 -2.87
CA ILE A 159 -4.99 3.37 -2.57
C ILE A 159 -3.50 3.65 -2.77
N GLY A 160 -2.62 2.77 -2.28
CA GLY A 160 -1.17 2.87 -2.46
C GLY A 160 -0.76 2.90 -3.93
N VAL A 161 -1.32 2.03 -4.76
CA VAL A 161 -1.07 1.99 -6.22
C VAL A 161 -1.53 3.30 -6.89
N VAL A 162 -2.67 3.86 -6.49
CA VAL A 162 -3.16 5.15 -7.02
C VAL A 162 -2.18 6.27 -6.65
N VAL A 163 -1.76 6.36 -5.39
CA VAL A 163 -0.80 7.39 -4.93
C VAL A 163 0.54 7.24 -5.66
N LEU A 164 1.08 6.02 -5.79
CA LEU A 164 2.31 5.77 -6.53
C LEU A 164 2.19 6.13 -8.02
N SER A 165 1.02 5.89 -8.63
CA SER A 165 0.75 6.27 -10.01
C SER A 165 0.73 7.80 -10.19
N ILE A 166 0.14 8.53 -9.24
CA ILE A 166 0.19 10.00 -9.22
C ILE A 166 1.64 10.48 -9.06
N MET A 167 2.41 9.88 -8.15
CA MET A 167 3.83 10.22 -7.97
C MET A 167 4.66 9.96 -9.22
N LEU A 168 4.44 8.82 -9.89
CA LEU A 168 5.06 8.50 -11.17
C LEU A 168 4.73 9.56 -12.22
N TYR A 169 3.46 9.94 -12.34
CA TYR A 169 3.02 10.99 -13.25
C TYR A 169 3.68 12.34 -12.97
N LEU A 170 3.79 12.73 -11.69
CA LEU A 170 4.48 13.96 -11.28
C LEU A 170 5.97 13.93 -11.63
N ILE A 171 6.66 12.81 -11.39
CA ILE A 171 8.08 12.63 -11.75
C ILE A 171 8.27 12.69 -13.27
N VAL A 172 7.32 12.20 -14.06
CA VAL A 172 7.34 12.26 -15.53
C VAL A 172 7.06 13.68 -16.05
N ARG A 173 6.14 14.42 -15.42
CA ARG A 173 5.78 15.79 -15.85
C ARG A 173 6.73 16.88 -15.37
N LYS A 174 7.27 16.79 -14.16
CA LYS A 174 8.22 17.76 -13.60
C LYS A 174 9.64 17.19 -13.71
N PRO A 175 10.36 17.41 -14.83
CA PRO A 175 11.78 17.11 -14.87
C PRO A 175 12.48 17.90 -13.76
N GLN A 176 13.40 17.24 -13.06
CA GLN A 176 14.12 17.71 -11.87
C GLN A 176 14.91 19.00 -12.16
N GLN A 177 14.23 20.14 -12.21
CA GLN A 177 14.80 21.49 -12.27
C GLN A 177 14.34 22.21 -11.00
N ARG A 178 15.24 22.27 -10.00
CA ARG A 178 15.25 23.10 -8.76
C ARG A 178 15.66 22.32 -7.49
N VAL A 179 16.79 21.61 -7.54
CA VAL A 179 17.67 21.46 -6.36
C VAL A 179 19.08 21.89 -6.80
N LEU A 180 19.16 23.12 -7.33
CA LEU A 180 20.33 23.65 -8.01
C LEU A 180 20.69 25.10 -7.61
N LEU A 181 20.12 25.66 -6.55
CA LEU A 181 20.61 26.92 -5.94
C LEU A 181 20.38 26.92 -4.41
N GLY A 182 21.07 26.04 -3.70
CA GLY A 182 21.58 26.39 -2.38
C GLY A 182 23.10 26.52 -2.56
N PRO A 183 23.73 27.65 -2.20
CA PRO A 183 25.14 27.83 -2.47
C PRO A 183 25.93 26.71 -1.79
N ALA A 184 26.87 26.14 -2.53
CA ALA A 184 28.00 25.46 -1.95
C ALA A 184 28.63 26.42 -0.92
N GLN A 185 28.37 26.18 0.35
CA GLN A 185 29.13 26.79 1.43
C GLN A 185 29.99 25.67 1.99
N LEU A 186 31.28 25.82 1.66
CA LEU A 186 32.43 25.15 2.27
C LEU A 186 32.39 25.33 3.79
#